data_AF-A0A949DYE7-F1
#
_entry.id   AF-A0A949DYE7-F1
#
_cell.length_a   1.000
_cell.length_b   1.000
_cell.length_c   1.000
_cell.angle_alpha   90.00
_cell.angle_beta   90.00
_cell.angle_gamma   90.00
#
_symmetry.space_group_name_H-M   'P 1'
#
loop_
_entity.id
_entity.type
_entity.pdbx_description
1 polymer ?
#
loop_
_entity_poly.entity_id
_entity_poly.type
_entity_poly.pdbx_seq_one_letter_code
_entity_poly.pdbx_strand_id
1 'polypeptide(L)'
;MKPIYFPFTYISEPVLEALSAFFKQIVVYQPSSLNVPESMQKLADSGLLEIRIPVKGDENKIDNILKDYKSWANIHQGSEMAFFKMNPDKIPFFDDSSALQIKADIKKKKQKQQNEKKQDSLLNARIFLHIAQEFDMQNWEINKNLLLLEEKTLNLIDNLKGEDELSFKENDIKKTLKTDYQSDYMTPDRIIAWTHMLQYDQDISELFITNNRSAIEHLIEKTPEAKIVLNIDSIPLTNSDDEKREKWQNSLNEQLELI
;
A
#
# COMPACT_ATOMS: atom_id res chain seq x y z
N MET A 1 -15.20 5.19 13.31
CA MET A 1 -14.04 5.74 12.57
C MET A 1 -13.73 4.91 11.32
N LYS A 2 -13.15 5.50 10.27
CA LYS A 2 -12.67 4.77 9.07
C LYS A 2 -11.16 4.93 8.92
N PRO A 3 -10.34 3.92 9.24
CA PRO A 3 -8.89 4.07 9.13
C PRO A 3 -8.45 4.21 7.68
N ILE A 4 -7.36 4.94 7.48
CA ILE A 4 -6.71 5.08 6.18
C ILE A 4 -5.53 4.12 6.09
N TYR A 5 -5.53 3.27 5.07
CA TYR A 5 -4.44 2.36 4.78
C TYR A 5 -3.28 3.08 4.09
N PHE A 6 -2.07 2.91 4.60
CA PHE A 6 -0.87 3.63 4.16
C PHE A 6 0.38 2.74 4.18
N PRO A 7 1.49 3.14 3.54
CA PRO A 7 1.61 4.15 2.47
C PRO A 7 1.21 3.61 1.08
N PHE A 8 0.49 2.49 1.04
CA PHE A 8 0.18 1.78 -0.20
C PHE A 8 -1.10 2.28 -0.85
N THR A 9 -1.15 2.15 -2.17
CA THR A 9 -2.33 2.44 -2.99
C THR A 9 -3.04 1.17 -3.44
N TYR A 10 -2.47 -0.01 -3.17
CA TYR A 10 -3.08 -1.32 -3.38
C TYR A 10 -3.25 -2.05 -2.04
N ILE A 11 -4.41 -2.70 -1.85
CA ILE A 11 -4.68 -3.60 -0.74
C ILE A 11 -5.15 -4.95 -1.30
N SER A 12 -4.57 -6.05 -0.84
CA SER A 12 -4.99 -7.40 -1.25
C SER A 12 -6.21 -7.88 -0.46
N GLU A 13 -6.94 -8.84 -1.03
CA GLU A 13 -8.13 -9.42 -0.39
C GLU A 13 -7.84 -9.96 1.02
N PRO A 14 -6.75 -10.74 1.28
CA PRO A 14 -6.50 -11.25 2.63
C PRO A 14 -6.15 -10.16 3.65
N VAL A 15 -5.47 -9.09 3.22
CA VAL A 15 -5.15 -7.97 4.10
C VAL A 15 -6.43 -7.23 4.46
N LEU A 16 -7.31 -6.98 3.48
CA LEU A 16 -8.60 -6.35 3.76
C LEU A 16 -9.48 -7.24 4.63
N GLU A 17 -9.50 -8.55 4.41
CA GLU A 17 -10.24 -9.52 5.23
C GLU A 17 -9.76 -9.47 6.69
N ALA A 18 -8.44 -9.50 6.92
CA ALA A 18 -7.83 -9.36 8.24
C ALA A 18 -8.23 -8.03 8.91
N LEU A 19 -8.13 -6.91 8.18
CA LEU A 19 -8.52 -5.59 8.69
C LEU A 19 -10.03 -5.48 8.95
N SER A 20 -10.84 -6.20 8.18
CA SER A 20 -12.28 -6.21 8.34
C SER A 20 -12.69 -6.80 9.69
N ALA A 21 -11.87 -7.63 10.33
CA ALA A 21 -12.13 -8.08 11.70
C ALA A 21 -12.19 -6.90 12.69
N PHE A 22 -11.43 -5.83 12.43
CA PHE A 22 -11.28 -4.64 13.27
C PHE A 22 -12.18 -3.49 12.86
N PHE A 23 -12.36 -3.28 11.56
CA PHE A 23 -13.06 -2.11 11.05
C PHE A 23 -14.09 -2.51 10.01
N LYS A 24 -15.24 -1.84 10.03
CA LYS A 24 -16.31 -2.08 9.06
C LYS A 24 -15.94 -1.68 7.64
N GLN A 25 -15.14 -0.63 7.50
CA GLN A 25 -14.70 -0.08 6.23
C GLN A 25 -13.30 0.50 6.36
N ILE A 26 -12.45 0.25 5.36
CA ILE A 26 -11.08 0.79 5.26
C ILE A 26 -11.00 1.78 4.10
N VAL A 27 -10.30 2.89 4.28
CA VAL A 27 -10.02 3.85 3.20
C VAL A 27 -8.68 3.51 2.55
N VAL A 28 -8.63 3.46 1.22
CA VAL A 28 -7.38 3.40 0.45
C VAL A 28 -7.33 4.57 -0.52
N TYR A 29 -6.18 5.24 -0.58
CA TYR A 29 -5.96 6.29 -1.55
C TYR A 29 -5.56 5.73 -2.91
N GLN A 30 -6.13 6.30 -3.96
CA GLN A 30 -5.75 6.08 -5.34
C GLN A 30 -5.05 7.33 -5.89
N PRO A 31 -3.92 7.17 -6.61
CA PRO A 31 -3.19 8.31 -7.15
C PRO A 31 -3.95 9.03 -8.26
N SER A 32 -4.86 8.36 -8.97
CA SER A 32 -5.82 9.00 -9.87
C SER A 32 -7.04 8.10 -10.07
N SER A 33 -8.01 8.56 -10.85
CA SER A 33 -9.13 7.73 -11.30
C SER A 33 -8.75 6.74 -12.39
N LEU A 34 -7.51 6.77 -12.89
CA LEU A 34 -7.03 5.88 -13.94
C LEU A 34 -6.71 4.51 -13.36
N ASN A 35 -7.17 3.47 -14.07
CA ASN A 35 -6.75 2.08 -13.87
C ASN A 35 -6.87 1.61 -12.40
N VAL A 36 -7.94 2.03 -11.71
CA VAL A 36 -8.25 1.49 -10.37
C VAL A 36 -8.43 -0.03 -10.49
N PRO A 37 -7.73 -0.86 -9.69
CA PRO A 37 -7.74 -2.31 -9.86
C PRO A 37 -9.15 -2.89 -9.73
N GLU A 38 -9.54 -3.82 -10.60
CA GLU A 38 -10.88 -4.42 -10.60
C GLU A 38 -11.20 -5.14 -9.28
N SER A 39 -10.19 -5.79 -8.68
CA SER A 39 -10.31 -6.41 -7.36
C SER A 39 -10.71 -5.40 -6.29
N MET A 40 -10.10 -4.22 -6.28
CA MET A 40 -10.44 -3.15 -5.34
C MET A 40 -11.82 -2.56 -5.62
N GLN A 41 -12.24 -2.44 -6.89
CA GLN A 41 -13.59 -1.98 -7.23
C GLN A 41 -14.66 -2.91 -6.65
N LYS A 42 -14.48 -4.23 -6.80
CA LYS A 42 -15.39 -5.24 -6.21
C LYS A 42 -15.47 -5.14 -4.69
N LEU A 43 -14.34 -4.87 -4.03
CA LEU A 43 -14.27 -4.67 -2.58
C LEU A 43 -14.90 -3.34 -2.13
N ALA A 44 -14.91 -2.33 -3.02
CA ALA A 44 -15.63 -1.08 -2.77
C ALA A 44 -17.14 -1.27 -2.90
N ASP A 45 -17.60 -2.03 -3.91
CA ASP A 45 -19.01 -2.37 -4.11
C ASP A 45 -19.59 -3.17 -2.94
N SER A 46 -18.78 -3.98 -2.25
CA SER A 46 -19.20 -4.72 -1.04
C SER A 46 -19.24 -3.85 0.22
N GLY A 47 -18.80 -2.59 0.16
CA GLY A 47 -18.78 -1.65 1.28
C GLY A 47 -17.61 -1.84 2.25
N LEU A 48 -16.74 -2.84 2.06
CA LEU A 48 -15.57 -3.08 2.91
C LEU A 48 -14.43 -2.09 2.64
N LEU A 49 -14.37 -1.54 1.42
CA LEU A 49 -13.35 -0.60 0.99
C LEU A 49 -13.98 0.73 0.57
N GLU A 50 -13.38 1.84 0.98
CA GLU A 50 -13.64 3.16 0.42
C GLU A 50 -12.42 3.59 -0.41
N ILE A 51 -12.62 3.75 -1.71
CA ILE A 51 -11.57 4.25 -2.61
C ILE A 51 -11.66 5.76 -2.67
N ARG A 52 -10.59 6.44 -2.23
CA ARG A 52 -10.52 7.90 -2.22
C ARG A 52 -9.44 8.40 -3.17
N ILE A 53 -9.75 9.46 -3.92
CA ILE A 53 -8.82 10.12 -4.83
C ILE A 53 -8.68 11.58 -4.37
N PRO A 54 -7.72 11.88 -3.46
CA PRO A 54 -7.57 13.22 -2.89
C PRO A 54 -7.20 14.29 -3.93
N VAL A 55 -6.50 13.90 -5.00
CA VAL A 55 -5.99 14.83 -6.02
C VAL A 55 -6.70 14.58 -7.36
N LYS A 56 -7.30 15.62 -7.91
CA LYS A 56 -7.97 15.61 -9.23
C LYS A 56 -7.15 16.39 -10.27
N GLY A 57 -7.26 16.01 -11.53
CA GLY A 57 -6.61 16.67 -12.66
C GLY A 57 -5.34 15.96 -13.13
N ASP A 58 -4.80 16.41 -14.26
CA ASP A 58 -3.59 15.88 -14.91
C ASP A 58 -3.66 14.39 -15.32
N GLU A 59 -4.84 13.76 -15.33
CA GLU A 59 -5.01 12.33 -15.68
C GLU A 59 -4.42 12.01 -17.06
N ASN A 60 -4.70 12.83 -18.07
CA ASN A 60 -4.13 12.64 -19.41
C ASN A 60 -2.59 12.70 -19.42
N LYS A 61 -1.99 13.55 -18.58
CA LYS A 61 -0.52 13.63 -18.49
C LYS A 61 0.05 12.40 -17.80
N ILE A 62 -0.58 11.98 -16.71
CA ILE A 62 -0.20 10.77 -15.95
C ILE A 62 -0.28 9.55 -16.88
N ASP A 63 -1.40 9.38 -17.59
CA ASP A 63 -1.62 8.26 -18.51
C ASP A 63 -0.55 8.21 -19.61
N ASN A 64 -0.23 9.35 -20.23
CA ASN A 64 0.82 9.42 -21.24
C ASN A 64 2.19 9.02 -20.68
N ILE A 65 2.57 9.53 -19.50
CA ILE A 65 3.86 9.21 -18.88
C ILE A 65 3.93 7.72 -18.48
N LEU A 66 2.84 7.16 -17.95
CA LEU A 66 2.76 5.74 -17.60
C LEU A 66 2.85 4.85 -18.84
N LYS A 67 2.25 5.25 -19.97
CA LYS A 67 2.39 4.54 -21.25
C LYS A 67 3.82 4.57 -21.75
N ASP A 68 4.47 5.73 -21.74
CA ASP A 68 5.88 5.88 -22.12
C ASP A 68 6.79 5.00 -21.25
N TYR A 69 6.55 4.99 -19.93
CA TYR A 69 7.26 4.13 -18.99
C TYR A 69 7.09 2.64 -19.32
N LYS A 70 5.85 2.18 -19.51
CA LYS A 70 5.55 0.77 -19.84
C LYS A 70 6.17 0.37 -21.17
N SER A 71 6.10 1.22 -22.20
CA SER A 71 6.76 0.99 -23.48
C SER A 71 8.27 0.84 -23.33
N TRP A 72 8.90 1.68 -22.51
CA TRP A 72 10.33 1.58 -22.25
C TRP A 72 10.71 0.31 -21.48
N ALA A 73 9.97 -0.03 -20.41
CA ALA A 73 10.24 -1.17 -19.55
C ALA A 73 10.14 -2.50 -20.33
N ASN A 74 9.16 -2.61 -21.22
CA ASN A 74 8.99 -3.76 -22.10
C ASN A 74 10.18 -3.99 -23.05
N ILE A 75 10.84 -2.92 -23.49
CA ILE A 75 12.01 -3.00 -24.39
C ILE A 75 13.28 -3.37 -23.60
N HIS A 76 13.36 -3.01 -22.32
CA HIS A 76 14.58 -3.10 -21.52
C HIS A 76 14.48 -4.07 -20.33
N GLN A 77 13.78 -5.20 -20.51
CA GLN A 77 13.51 -6.25 -19.50
C GLN A 77 14.61 -6.35 -18.43
N GLY A 78 14.27 -5.98 -17.18
CA GLY A 78 15.18 -6.09 -16.03
C GLY A 78 15.93 -4.80 -15.64
N SER A 79 15.58 -3.64 -16.21
CA SER A 79 16.26 -2.37 -15.88
C SER A 79 15.31 -1.22 -15.57
N GLU A 80 14.16 -1.47 -14.92
CA GLU A 80 13.23 -0.43 -14.48
C GLU A 80 13.93 0.71 -13.72
N MET A 81 14.91 0.38 -12.88
CA MET A 81 15.80 1.32 -12.19
C MET A 81 16.67 2.19 -13.13
N ALA A 82 17.01 1.70 -14.33
CA ALA A 82 17.76 2.47 -15.32
C ALA A 82 16.91 3.51 -16.05
N PHE A 83 15.58 3.31 -16.17
CA PHE A 83 14.68 4.37 -16.67
C PHE A 83 14.71 5.59 -15.77
N PHE A 84 14.62 5.36 -14.46
CA PHE A 84 14.64 6.40 -13.44
C PHE A 84 16.00 7.11 -13.39
N LYS A 85 17.10 6.36 -13.58
CA LYS A 85 18.47 6.94 -13.67
C LYS A 85 18.72 7.71 -14.97
N MET A 86 18.11 7.34 -16.10
CA MET A 86 18.26 8.03 -17.39
C MET A 86 17.34 9.25 -17.53
N ASN A 87 16.26 9.34 -16.75
CA ASN A 87 15.32 10.45 -16.79
C ASN A 87 15.16 11.15 -15.41
N PRO A 88 16.27 11.59 -14.77
CA PRO A 88 16.24 12.19 -13.43
C PRO A 88 15.43 13.50 -13.38
N ASP A 89 15.34 14.23 -14.50
CA ASP A 89 14.54 15.46 -14.60
C ASP A 89 13.02 15.22 -14.56
N LYS A 90 12.55 13.96 -14.65
CA LYS A 90 11.12 13.63 -14.66
C LYS A 90 10.59 13.06 -13.35
N ILE A 91 11.44 12.54 -12.45
CA ILE A 91 10.99 11.87 -11.22
C ILE A 91 11.96 12.21 -10.06
N PRO A 92 11.52 12.93 -9.02
CA PRO A 92 12.39 13.66 -8.09
C PRO A 92 12.90 12.81 -6.90
N PHE A 93 12.64 11.50 -6.87
CA PHE A 93 12.84 10.68 -5.67
C PHE A 93 14.07 9.75 -5.74
N PHE A 94 14.98 9.94 -6.70
CA PHE A 94 16.07 8.97 -6.92
C PHE A 94 17.48 9.41 -6.49
N ASP A 95 17.68 10.51 -5.77
CA ASP A 95 19.01 10.82 -5.21
C ASP A 95 18.98 11.55 -3.86
N ASP A 96 19.99 11.24 -3.01
CA ASP A 96 20.45 12.00 -1.83
C ASP A 96 20.81 13.49 -2.14
N SER A 97 20.71 13.89 -3.41
CA SER A 97 20.98 15.24 -3.90
C SER A 97 19.76 16.18 -3.86
N SER A 98 18.55 15.67 -3.60
CA SER A 98 17.32 16.49 -3.58
C SER A 98 17.41 17.63 -2.56
N ALA A 99 18.02 17.41 -1.39
CA ALA A 99 18.26 18.47 -0.41
C ALA A 99 19.29 19.54 -0.87
N LEU A 100 20.25 19.17 -1.74
CA LEU A 100 21.28 20.06 -2.28
C LEU A 100 20.78 20.88 -3.47
N GLN A 101 19.94 20.29 -4.34
CA GLN A 101 19.24 21.02 -5.41
C GLN A 101 18.21 22.01 -4.85
N ILE A 102 17.50 21.65 -3.77
CA ILE A 102 16.63 22.57 -3.04
C ILE A 102 17.44 23.80 -2.53
N LYS A 103 18.62 23.59 -1.95
CA LYS A 103 19.50 24.69 -1.51
C LYS A 103 20.03 25.55 -2.66
N ALA A 104 20.35 24.95 -3.82
CA ALA A 104 20.87 25.67 -4.98
C ALA A 104 19.79 26.53 -5.68
N ASP A 105 18.55 26.03 -5.76
CA ASP A 105 17.42 26.70 -6.41
C ASP A 105 16.82 27.82 -5.56
N ILE A 106 16.78 27.66 -4.23
CA ILE A 106 16.33 28.71 -3.29
C ILE A 106 17.18 29.98 -3.45
N LYS A 107 18.43 29.85 -3.89
CA LYS A 107 19.34 30.98 -4.09
C LYS A 107 19.08 31.76 -5.39
N LYS A 108 18.28 31.24 -6.35
CA LYS A 108 18.24 31.78 -7.72
C LYS A 108 16.95 32.43 -8.22
N LYS A 109 15.74 32.27 -7.64
CA LYS A 109 14.55 33.03 -8.10
C LYS A 109 13.38 32.98 -7.10
N LYS A 110 13.10 34.11 -6.44
CA LYS A 110 11.99 34.25 -5.49
C LYS A 110 10.68 34.63 -6.20
N GLN A 111 9.62 33.91 -5.85
CA GLN A 111 8.18 34.24 -5.95
C GLN A 111 7.32 33.74 -7.13
N LYS A 112 7.82 33.37 -8.31
CA LYS A 112 6.98 32.74 -9.36
C LYS A 112 7.00 31.21 -9.41
N GLN A 113 8.04 30.58 -8.87
CA GLN A 113 8.31 29.13 -9.05
C GLN A 113 7.70 28.22 -7.97
N GLN A 114 7.14 28.76 -6.88
CA GLN A 114 6.64 27.91 -5.78
C GLN A 114 5.37 27.11 -6.13
N ASN A 115 4.46 27.67 -6.93
CA ASN A 115 3.25 26.96 -7.35
C ASN A 115 3.53 25.92 -8.43
N GLU A 116 4.37 26.25 -9.43
CA GLU A 116 4.79 25.29 -10.47
C GLU A 116 5.58 24.13 -9.86
N LYS A 117 6.55 24.40 -8.97
CA LYS A 117 7.34 23.35 -8.30
C LYS A 117 6.51 22.44 -7.38
N LYS A 118 5.47 22.96 -6.74
CA LYS A 118 4.55 22.15 -5.91
C LYS A 118 3.65 21.26 -6.77
N GLN A 119 3.17 21.78 -7.91
CA GLN A 119 2.36 21.01 -8.86
C GLN A 119 3.17 19.89 -9.51
N ASP A 120 4.43 20.16 -9.87
CA ASP A 120 5.34 19.14 -10.42
C ASP A 120 5.67 18.05 -9.39
N SER A 121 5.90 18.42 -8.12
CA SER A 121 6.15 17.46 -7.04
C SER A 121 4.95 16.53 -6.81
N LEU A 122 3.73 17.05 -6.87
CA LEU A 122 2.51 16.26 -6.68
C LEU A 122 2.23 15.33 -7.87
N LEU A 123 2.41 15.84 -9.09
CA LEU A 123 2.30 15.03 -10.31
C LEU A 123 3.27 13.84 -10.25
N ASN A 124 4.53 14.10 -9.89
CA ASN A 124 5.55 13.07 -9.80
C ASN A 124 5.27 12.05 -8.69
N ALA A 125 4.77 12.50 -7.54
CA ALA A 125 4.32 11.61 -6.47
C ALA A 125 3.21 10.66 -6.95
N ARG A 126 2.23 11.18 -7.69
CA ARG A 126 1.13 10.36 -8.24
C ARG A 126 1.62 9.34 -9.28
N ILE A 127 2.54 9.73 -10.15
CA ILE A 127 3.17 8.82 -11.13
C ILE A 127 3.94 7.71 -10.41
N PHE A 128 4.76 8.07 -9.41
CA PHE A 128 5.50 7.12 -8.60
C PHE A 128 4.56 6.11 -7.92
N LEU A 129 3.48 6.58 -7.30
CA LEU A 129 2.50 5.73 -6.64
C LEU A 129 1.73 4.83 -7.61
N HIS A 130 1.50 5.25 -8.86
CA HIS A 130 0.95 4.35 -9.89
C HIS A 130 1.90 3.19 -10.22
N ILE A 131 3.20 3.48 -10.33
CA ILE A 131 4.21 2.45 -10.60
C ILE A 131 4.32 1.50 -9.39
N ALA A 132 4.34 2.06 -8.18
CA ALA A 132 4.33 1.29 -6.94
C ALA A 132 3.09 0.38 -6.84
N GLN A 133 1.90 0.88 -7.22
CA GLN A 133 0.67 0.10 -7.24
C GLN A 133 0.75 -1.11 -8.16
N GLU A 134 1.22 -0.89 -9.39
CA GLU A 134 1.41 -1.97 -10.38
C GLU A 134 2.39 -3.02 -9.85
N PHE A 135 3.50 -2.58 -9.24
CA PHE A 135 4.47 -3.46 -8.62
C PHE A 135 3.86 -4.29 -7.48
N ASP A 136 3.05 -3.67 -6.61
CA ASP A 136 2.38 -4.36 -5.50
C ASP A 136 1.38 -5.40 -6.01
N MET A 137 0.63 -5.06 -7.07
CA MET A 137 -0.31 -5.98 -7.71
C MET A 137 0.40 -7.20 -8.32
N GLN A 138 1.48 -6.97 -9.06
CA GLN A 138 2.27 -8.05 -9.67
C GLN A 138 2.91 -8.94 -8.60
N ASN A 139 3.47 -8.34 -7.54
CA ASN A 139 4.03 -9.09 -6.42
C ASN A 139 2.96 -9.93 -5.72
N TRP A 140 1.76 -9.37 -5.51
CA TRP A 140 0.63 -10.11 -4.98
C TRP A 140 0.22 -11.29 -5.86
N GLU A 141 0.11 -11.09 -7.18
CA GLU A 141 -0.26 -12.15 -8.12
C GLU A 141 0.78 -13.28 -8.14
N ILE A 142 2.06 -12.95 -8.16
CA ILE A 142 3.16 -13.92 -8.07
C ILE A 142 3.05 -14.72 -6.78
N ASN A 143 2.90 -14.05 -5.64
CA ASN A 143 2.82 -14.72 -4.34
C ASN A 143 1.57 -15.60 -4.22
N LYS A 144 0.42 -15.13 -4.71
CA LYS A 144 -0.80 -15.93 -4.77
C LYS A 144 -0.60 -17.20 -5.60
N ASN A 145 0.05 -17.09 -6.75
CA ASN A 145 0.34 -18.24 -7.62
C ASN A 145 1.32 -19.23 -6.95
N LEU A 146 2.32 -18.74 -6.23
CA LEU A 146 3.24 -19.59 -5.46
C LEU A 146 2.49 -20.37 -4.36
N LEU A 147 1.62 -19.71 -3.60
CA LEU A 147 0.81 -20.37 -2.58
C LEU A 147 -0.11 -21.46 -3.18
N LEU A 148 -0.74 -21.18 -4.32
CA LEU A 148 -1.57 -22.18 -5.02
C LEU A 148 -0.75 -23.36 -5.54
N LEU A 149 0.52 -23.15 -5.93
CA LEU A 149 1.42 -24.22 -6.34
C LEU A 149 1.87 -25.07 -5.15
N GLU A 150 2.18 -24.44 -4.02
CA GLU A 150 2.52 -25.14 -2.78
C GLU A 150 1.36 -26.02 -2.32
N GLU A 151 0.13 -25.49 -2.30
CA GLU A 151 -1.08 -26.24 -1.96
C GLU A 151 -1.28 -27.45 -2.87
N LYS A 152 -1.15 -27.27 -4.20
CA LYS A 152 -1.24 -28.39 -5.16
C LYS A 152 -0.14 -29.42 -4.96
N THR A 153 1.07 -28.98 -4.61
CA THR A 153 2.21 -29.86 -4.36
C THR A 153 1.97 -30.71 -3.11
N LEU A 154 1.46 -30.11 -2.03
CA LEU A 154 1.07 -30.83 -0.81
C LEU A 154 -0.03 -31.85 -1.10
N ASN A 155 -1.10 -31.44 -1.79
CA ASN A 155 -2.18 -32.34 -2.19
C ASN A 155 -1.67 -33.52 -3.05
N LEU A 156 -0.71 -33.29 -3.94
CA LEU A 156 -0.11 -34.36 -4.74
C LEU A 156 0.71 -35.32 -3.87
N ILE A 157 1.52 -34.79 -2.94
CA ILE A 157 2.32 -35.58 -2.01
C ILE A 157 1.41 -36.46 -1.13
N ASP A 158 0.32 -35.90 -0.62
CA ASP A 158 -0.66 -36.63 0.19
C ASP A 158 -1.32 -37.75 -0.61
N ASN A 159 -1.73 -37.46 -1.86
CA ASN A 159 -2.29 -38.47 -2.76
C ASN A 159 -1.29 -39.58 -3.14
N LEU A 160 0.01 -39.27 -3.22
CA LEU A 160 1.06 -40.24 -3.54
C LEU A 160 1.48 -41.10 -2.35
N LYS A 161 1.32 -40.61 -1.11
CA LYS A 161 1.67 -41.35 0.10
C LYS A 161 0.68 -42.46 0.45
N GLY A 162 -0.55 -42.41 -0.08
CA GLY A 162 -1.48 -43.54 -0.04
C GLY A 162 -1.89 -44.02 1.36
N GLU A 163 -1.69 -43.24 2.42
CA GLU A 163 -1.94 -43.66 3.79
C GLU A 163 -2.73 -42.59 4.57
N ASP A 164 -3.81 -43.06 5.22
CA ASP A 164 -4.65 -42.37 6.22
C ASP A 164 -3.87 -42.02 7.51
N GLU A 165 -2.70 -41.40 7.40
CA GLU A 165 -1.97 -40.85 8.55
C GLU A 165 -2.00 -39.31 8.52
N LEU A 166 -3.02 -38.79 9.20
CA LEU A 166 -3.19 -37.38 9.58
C LEU A 166 -1.98 -36.88 10.40
N SER A 167 -0.89 -36.46 9.77
CA SER A 167 0.17 -35.73 10.48
C SER A 167 1.12 -34.84 9.65
N PHE A 168 0.66 -34.26 8.53
CA PHE A 168 1.22 -32.96 8.13
C PHE A 168 0.52 -31.87 8.94
N LYS A 169 1.17 -31.44 10.01
CA LYS A 169 0.67 -30.45 10.97
C LYS A 169 0.14 -29.22 10.22
N GLU A 170 -1.16 -28.95 10.33
CA GLU A 170 -1.83 -27.68 9.94
C GLU A 170 -1.06 -26.43 10.40
N ASN A 171 -0.20 -26.55 11.42
CA ASN A 171 0.65 -25.49 11.92
C ASN A 171 1.74 -25.00 10.95
N ASP A 172 2.18 -25.80 9.97
CA ASP A 172 3.16 -25.31 8.97
C ASP A 172 2.47 -24.49 7.87
N ILE A 173 1.21 -24.80 7.52
CA ILE A 173 0.40 -24.02 6.56
C ILE A 173 0.04 -22.63 7.13
N LYS A 174 -0.22 -22.55 8.44
CA LYS A 174 -0.38 -21.24 9.12
C LYS A 174 0.91 -20.45 9.23
N LYS A 175 2.07 -21.11 9.13
CA LYS A 175 3.39 -20.47 9.18
C LYS A 175 3.79 -19.84 7.84
N THR A 176 3.25 -20.35 6.73
CA THR A 176 3.40 -19.76 5.38
C THR A 176 2.52 -18.54 5.18
N LEU A 177 1.45 -18.36 5.98
CA LEU A 177 0.65 -17.12 6.08
C LEU A 177 1.38 -15.98 6.82
N LYS A 178 2.69 -15.81 6.60
CA LYS A 178 3.37 -14.58 7.03
C LYS A 178 2.82 -13.43 6.22
N THR A 179 1.89 -12.69 6.81
CA THR A 179 1.23 -11.48 6.32
C THR A 179 2.17 -10.32 5.90
N ASP A 180 3.48 -10.50 5.96
CA ASP A 180 4.52 -9.59 5.45
C ASP A 180 4.70 -9.76 3.92
N TYR A 181 3.62 -9.77 3.15
CA TYR A 181 3.68 -9.91 1.69
C TYR A 181 3.85 -8.59 0.95
N GLN A 182 3.78 -7.48 1.68
CA GLN A 182 3.91 -6.15 1.10
C GLN A 182 5.39 -5.82 0.94
N SER A 183 5.79 -5.44 -0.27
CA SER A 183 7.19 -5.17 -0.55
C SER A 183 7.71 -3.98 0.23
N ASP A 184 8.89 -4.13 0.83
CA ASP A 184 9.67 -3.04 1.42
C ASP A 184 10.31 -2.12 0.36
N TYR A 185 9.98 -2.33 -0.91
CA TYR A 185 10.51 -1.56 -2.03
C TYR A 185 10.20 -0.08 -1.85
N MET A 186 11.25 0.71 -1.60
CA MET A 186 11.21 2.17 -1.51
C MET A 186 10.18 2.70 -0.49
N THR A 187 10.03 2.02 0.66
CA THR A 187 9.08 2.43 1.71
C THR A 187 9.22 3.91 2.13
N PRO A 188 10.42 4.49 2.32
CA PRO A 188 10.55 5.91 2.64
C PRO A 188 9.98 6.84 1.55
N ASP A 189 10.30 6.59 0.28
CA ASP A 189 9.81 7.37 -0.85
C ASP A 189 8.30 7.21 -1.03
N ARG A 190 7.76 6.02 -0.79
CA ARG A 190 6.31 5.76 -0.75
C ARG A 190 5.63 6.59 0.32
N ILE A 191 6.16 6.65 1.54
CA ILE A 191 5.60 7.49 2.60
C ILE A 191 5.59 8.97 2.17
N ILE A 192 6.68 9.47 1.59
CA ILE A 192 6.77 10.86 1.11
C ILE A 192 5.76 11.12 -0.01
N ALA A 193 5.72 10.27 -1.05
CA ALA A 193 4.79 10.42 -2.16
C ALA A 193 3.32 10.32 -1.70
N TRP A 194 3.02 9.40 -0.78
CA TRP A 194 1.69 9.20 -0.23
C TRP A 194 1.24 10.39 0.63
N THR A 195 2.13 10.94 1.46
CA THR A 195 1.83 12.15 2.26
C THR A 195 1.59 13.39 1.40
N HIS A 196 2.19 13.49 0.21
CA HIS A 196 1.82 14.54 -0.75
C HIS A 196 0.35 14.45 -1.17
N MET A 197 -0.23 13.26 -1.28
CA MET A 197 -1.67 13.12 -1.55
C MET A 197 -2.53 13.42 -0.32
N LEU A 198 -2.08 12.95 0.85
CA LEU A 198 -2.78 13.19 2.12
C LEU A 198 -3.08 14.67 2.36
N GLN A 199 -2.15 15.57 2.00
CA GLN A 199 -2.31 17.02 2.15
C GLN A 199 -3.50 17.62 1.38
N TYR A 200 -4.08 16.89 0.43
CA TYR A 200 -5.21 17.34 -0.40
C TYR A 200 -6.53 16.69 0.02
N ASP A 201 -6.50 15.77 0.98
CA ASP A 201 -7.72 15.21 1.54
C ASP A 201 -8.35 16.18 2.54
N GLN A 202 -9.65 16.42 2.39
CA GLN A 202 -10.43 17.31 3.25
C GLN A 202 -11.06 16.57 4.44
N ASP A 203 -11.13 15.24 4.38
CA ASP A 203 -11.79 14.39 5.38
C ASP A 203 -10.80 13.36 5.94
N ILE A 204 -9.65 13.86 6.41
CA ILE A 204 -8.57 13.02 6.92
C ILE A 204 -9.03 12.34 8.21
N SER A 205 -9.00 11.01 8.20
CA SER A 205 -9.16 10.21 9.41
C SER A 205 -7.92 10.30 10.29
N GLU A 206 -8.11 10.31 11.60
CA GLU A 206 -7.01 10.38 12.58
C GLU A 206 -6.28 9.04 12.76
N LEU A 207 -6.85 7.94 12.25
CA LEU A 207 -6.26 6.61 12.33
C LEU A 207 -5.67 6.16 10.99
N PHE A 208 -4.38 5.85 11.01
CA PHE A 208 -3.65 5.29 9.87
C PHE A 208 -3.24 3.84 10.19
N ILE A 209 -3.38 2.94 9.22
CA ILE A 209 -3.08 1.52 9.39
C ILE A 209 -2.15 1.03 8.29
N THR A 210 -1.20 0.18 8.66
CA THR A 210 -0.33 -0.51 7.71
C THR A 210 -0.03 -1.92 8.20
N ASN A 211 0.10 -2.87 7.28
CA ASN A 211 0.66 -4.20 7.51
C ASN A 211 2.14 -4.27 7.09
N ASN A 212 2.76 -3.16 6.66
CA ASN A 212 4.19 -3.14 6.34
C ASN A 212 4.99 -2.68 7.56
N ARG A 213 5.77 -3.62 8.11
CA ARG A 213 6.62 -3.37 9.27
C ARG A 213 7.65 -2.25 9.03
N SER A 214 8.27 -2.23 7.86
CA SER A 214 9.28 -1.21 7.51
C SER A 214 8.72 0.21 7.53
N ALA A 215 7.43 0.39 7.20
CA ALA A 215 6.77 1.69 7.27
C ALA A 215 6.65 2.18 8.72
N ILE A 216 6.27 1.28 9.64
CA ILE A 216 6.22 1.59 11.07
C ILE A 216 7.62 1.87 11.63
N GLU A 217 8.61 1.04 11.31
CA GLU A 217 9.99 1.24 11.76
C GLU A 217 10.55 2.59 11.30
N HIS A 218 10.31 2.96 10.04
CA HIS A 218 10.69 4.26 9.49
C HIS A 218 10.02 5.42 10.24
N LEU A 219 8.73 5.31 10.55
CA LEU A 219 8.01 6.35 11.28
C LEU A 219 8.51 6.49 12.73
N ILE A 220 8.71 5.37 13.43
CA ILE A 220 9.25 5.36 14.81
C ILE A 220 10.63 6.01 14.87
N GLU A 221 11.50 5.73 13.90
CA GLU A 221 12.83 6.37 13.82
C GLU A 221 12.72 7.90 13.72
N LYS A 222 11.71 8.41 13.00
CA LYS A 222 11.45 9.85 12.85
C LYS A 222 10.63 10.46 13.99
N THR A 223 9.97 9.63 14.81
CA THR A 223 9.14 10.08 15.95
C THR A 223 9.52 9.34 17.24
N PRO A 224 10.58 9.79 17.93
CA PRO A 224 11.07 9.14 19.16
C PRO A 224 10.06 9.14 20.31
N GLU A 225 9.01 9.96 20.23
CA GLU A 225 7.94 10.05 21.22
C GLU A 225 6.85 8.98 21.02
N ALA A 226 6.90 8.21 19.92
CA ALA A 226 5.97 7.13 19.64
C ALA A 226 5.98 6.09 20.77
N LYS A 227 4.79 5.67 21.20
CA LYS A 227 4.60 4.68 22.26
C LYS A 227 3.54 3.69 21.85
N ILE A 228 3.71 2.45 22.30
CA ILE A 228 2.68 1.42 22.17
C ILE A 228 1.58 1.77 23.17
N VAL A 229 0.39 2.10 22.66
CA VAL A 229 -0.80 2.38 23.50
C VAL A 229 -1.64 1.11 23.70
N LEU A 230 -1.69 0.24 22.69
CA LEU A 230 -2.45 -1.01 22.70
C LEU A 230 -1.67 -2.08 21.93
N ASN A 231 -1.72 -3.32 22.42
CA ASN A 231 -1.23 -4.50 21.71
C ASN A 231 -2.32 -5.58 21.73
N ILE A 232 -2.56 -6.21 20.59
CA ILE A 232 -3.55 -7.27 20.41
C ILE A 232 -2.80 -8.48 19.85
N ASP A 233 -2.73 -9.56 20.63
CA ASP A 233 -1.90 -10.74 20.30
C ASP A 233 -2.40 -11.54 19.09
N SER A 234 -3.67 -11.40 18.73
CA SER A 234 -4.24 -12.12 17.59
C SER A 234 -5.45 -11.41 16.99
N ILE A 235 -5.65 -11.60 15.69
CA ILE A 235 -6.85 -11.16 14.99
C ILE A 235 -8.03 -11.96 15.54
N PRO A 236 -9.11 -11.31 16.01
CA PRO A 236 -10.26 -12.03 16.53
C PRO A 236 -10.91 -12.85 15.42
N LEU A 237 -10.87 -14.18 15.58
CA LEU A 237 -11.62 -15.14 14.76
C LEU A 237 -13.10 -15.03 15.12
N THR A 238 -13.75 -13.97 14.66
CA THR A 238 -15.21 -13.87 14.75
C THR A 238 -15.79 -14.69 13.61
N ASN A 239 -16.11 -15.96 13.89
CA ASN A 239 -17.04 -16.72 13.07
C ASN A 239 -18.28 -15.84 12.83
N SER A 240 -18.83 -15.91 11.61
CA SER A 240 -19.92 -15.16 10.95
C SER A 240 -21.21 -14.83 11.74
N ASP A 241 -21.12 -14.60 13.04
CA ASP A 241 -22.16 -14.09 13.91
C ASP A 241 -21.99 -12.57 13.93
N ASP A 242 -22.55 -11.92 12.90
CA ASP A 242 -22.37 -10.50 12.59
C ASP A 242 -22.58 -9.61 13.83
N GLU A 243 -23.51 -9.96 14.73
CA GLU A 243 -23.74 -9.19 15.95
C GLU A 243 -22.55 -9.17 16.93
N LYS A 244 -21.83 -10.28 17.09
CA LYS A 244 -20.68 -10.35 18.02
C LYS A 244 -19.50 -9.58 17.45
N ARG A 245 -19.27 -9.70 16.15
CA ARG A 245 -18.25 -8.94 15.43
C ARG A 245 -18.53 -7.45 15.50
N GLU A 246 -19.76 -7.03 15.23
CA GLU A 246 -20.15 -5.62 15.31
C GLU A 246 -19.98 -5.05 16.72
N LYS A 247 -20.41 -5.78 17.76
CA LYS A 247 -20.22 -5.34 19.16
C LYS A 247 -18.73 -5.18 19.49
N TRP A 248 -17.90 -6.11 19.04
CA TRP A 248 -16.47 -6.05 19.27
C TRP A 248 -15.82 -4.86 18.55
N GLN A 249 -16.13 -4.66 17.26
CA GLN A 249 -15.65 -3.53 16.47
C GLN A 249 -16.10 -2.18 17.07
N ASN A 250 -17.34 -2.08 17.54
CA ASN A 250 -17.84 -0.87 18.18
C ASN A 250 -17.07 -0.58 19.48
N SER A 251 -16.84 -1.61 20.31
CA SER A 251 -16.05 -1.46 21.54
C SER A 251 -14.60 -1.04 21.26
N LEU A 252 -13.99 -1.56 20.19
CA LEU A 252 -12.64 -1.14 19.78
C LEU A 252 -12.64 0.33 19.35
N ASN A 253 -13.61 0.74 18.54
CA ASN A 253 -13.73 2.13 18.10
C ASN A 253 -13.90 3.10 19.27
N GLU A 254 -14.75 2.75 20.26
CA GLU A 254 -14.92 3.56 21.48
C GLU A 254 -13.61 3.70 22.27
N GLN A 255 -12.80 2.65 22.34
CA GLN A 255 -11.49 2.73 23.01
C GLN A 255 -10.48 3.58 22.24
N LEU A 256 -10.49 3.51 20.91
CA LEU A 256 -9.61 4.30 20.06
C LEU A 256 -9.96 5.79 20.08
N GLU A 257 -11.23 6.16 20.28
CA GLU A 257 -11.67 7.55 20.43
C GLU A 257 -11.28 8.18 21.78
N LEU A 258 -10.86 7.38 22.76
CA LEU A 258 -10.45 7.83 24.10
C LEU A 258 -8.93 8.06 24.24
N ILE A 259 -8.14 7.71 23.23
CA ILE A 259 -6.68 7.83 23.19
C ILE A 259 -6.29 9.15 22.53
#